data_AF-A0A3D0ZT85-F1
#
_entry.id   AF-A0A3D0ZT85-F1
#
_cell.length_a   1.000
_cell.length_b   1.000
_cell.length_c   1.000
_cell.angle_alpha   90.00
_cell.angle_beta   90.00
_cell.angle_gamma   90.00
#
_symmetry.space_group_name_H-M   'P 1'
#
loop_
_entity.id
_entity.type
_entity.pdbx_description
1 polymer ?
#
loop_
_entity_poly.entity_id
_entity_poly.type
_entity_poly.pdbx_seq_one_letter_code
_entity_poly.pdbx_strand_id
1 'polypeptide(L)'
;MKLAQYGLSGRFPDVVWDGIVNKDLLVDGDLPLDQSICIPDVDVVMLNIDMGNNFANVTEDMKSHRCSHEKLAPVSLDLAG
;
A
#
# COMPACT_ATOMS: atom_id res chain seq x y z
N MET A 1 -8.77 -7.60 -15.12
CA MET A 1 -8.75 -7.17 -13.70
C MET A 1 -9.86 -6.18 -13.37
N LYS A 2 -9.92 -4.96 -13.96
CA LYS A 2 -11.01 -3.99 -13.66
C LYS A 2 -12.41 -4.60 -13.73
N LEU A 3 -12.74 -5.20 -14.87
CA LEU A 3 -14.04 -5.83 -15.09
C LEU A 3 -14.30 -7.00 -14.12
N ALA A 4 -13.26 -7.77 -13.80
CA ALA A 4 -13.37 -8.94 -12.94
C ALA A 4 -13.61 -8.57 -11.46
N GLN A 5 -12.89 -7.55 -10.94
CA GLN A 5 -13.02 -7.11 -9.54
C GLN A 5 -14.09 -6.05 -9.31
N TYR A 6 -14.31 -5.14 -10.26
CA TYR A 6 -15.16 -3.96 -10.06
C TYR A 6 -16.33 -3.87 -11.04
N GLY A 7 -16.42 -4.76 -12.02
CA GLY A 7 -17.50 -4.75 -13.01
C GLY A 7 -17.39 -3.61 -14.05
N LEU A 8 -18.44 -3.50 -14.87
CA LEU A 8 -18.49 -2.56 -16.01
C LEU A 8 -18.49 -1.09 -15.59
N SER A 9 -19.25 -0.78 -14.53
CA SER A 9 -19.41 0.58 -14.01
C SER A 9 -18.46 0.92 -12.86
N GLY A 10 -17.69 -0.06 -12.37
CA GLY A 10 -16.76 0.15 -11.28
C GLY A 10 -15.56 1.00 -11.68
N ARG A 11 -14.80 1.39 -10.66
CA ARG A 11 -13.54 2.11 -10.78
C ARG A 11 -12.47 1.33 -10.03
N PHE A 12 -11.22 1.51 -10.45
CA PHE A 12 -10.11 1.08 -9.61
C PHE A 12 -10.05 1.93 -8.34
N PRO A 13 -9.48 1.40 -7.26
CA PRO A 13 -9.18 2.19 -6.08
C PRO A 13 -8.02 3.13 -6.37
N ASP A 14 -7.69 3.97 -5.39
CA ASP A 14 -6.65 4.99 -5.54
C ASP A 14 -5.25 4.40 -5.73
N VAL A 15 -5.01 3.19 -5.19
CA VAL A 15 -3.72 2.49 -5.30
C VAL A 15 -3.90 1.09 -5.87
N VAL A 16 -3.14 0.75 -6.92
CA VAL A 16 -2.98 -0.62 -7.41
C VAL A 16 -1.53 -1.03 -7.18
N TRP A 17 -1.34 -2.17 -6.51
CA TRP A 17 -0.03 -2.60 -6.04
C TRP A 17 0.24 -4.06 -6.38
N ASP A 18 1.49 -4.35 -6.72
CA ASP A 18 2.01 -5.70 -6.96
C ASP A 18 3.42 -5.80 -6.37
N GLY A 19 3.48 -6.05 -5.07
CA GLY A 19 4.73 -6.13 -4.33
C GLY A 19 5.03 -7.54 -3.87
N ILE A 20 6.31 -7.83 -3.68
CA ILE A 20 6.78 -9.06 -3.04
C ILE A 20 7.36 -8.69 -1.68
N VAL A 21 6.92 -9.38 -0.63
CA VAL A 21 7.48 -9.22 0.72
C VAL A 21 8.74 -10.06 0.83
N ASN A 22 9.85 -9.44 1.22
CA ASN A 22 11.03 -10.19 1.64
C ASN A 22 10.78 -10.79 3.04
N LYS A 23 10.65 -12.11 3.11
CA LYS A 23 10.34 -12.82 4.35
C LYS A 23 11.45 -12.75 5.39
N ASP A 24 12.68 -12.51 4.97
CA ASP A 24 13.84 -12.40 5.88
C ASP A 24 13.80 -11.12 6.73
N LEU A 25 12.93 -10.18 6.37
CA LEU A 25 12.73 -8.91 7.08
C LEU A 25 11.62 -8.97 8.14
N LEU A 26 10.87 -10.06 8.22
CA LEU A 26 9.73 -10.17 9.12
C LEU A 26 10.18 -10.35 10.58
N VAL A 27 9.50 -9.64 11.48
CA VAL A 27 9.61 -9.79 12.93
C VAL A 27 8.23 -10.15 13.45
N ASP A 28 8.10 -11.30 14.11
CA ASP A 28 6.82 -11.85 14.59
C ASP A 28 5.73 -11.99 13.50
N GLY A 29 6.15 -12.14 12.24
CA GLY A 29 5.26 -12.34 11.09
C GLY A 29 4.88 -11.07 10.32
N ASP A 30 5.27 -9.89 10.81
CA ASP A 30 5.00 -8.60 10.19
C ASP A 30 6.30 -7.86 9.82
N LEU A 31 6.23 -6.93 8.86
CA LEU A 31 7.37 -6.05 8.58
C LEU A 31 7.51 -5.03 9.72
N PRO A 32 8.74 -4.73 10.17
CA PRO A 32 9.02 -3.58 11.03
C PRO A 32 8.45 -2.28 10.45
N LEU A 33 8.08 -1.33 11.31
CA LEU A 33 7.44 -0.08 10.88
C LEU A 33 8.31 0.73 9.91
N ASP A 34 9.62 0.74 10.11
CA ASP A 34 10.60 1.44 9.26
C ASP A 34 10.84 0.75 7.90
N GLN A 35 10.32 -0.46 7.71
CA GLN A 35 10.40 -1.25 6.47
C GLN A 35 9.03 -1.47 5.82
N SER A 36 7.96 -0.98 6.46
CA SER A 36 6.60 -1.08 5.97
C SER A 36 6.29 0.02 4.96
N ILE A 37 5.33 -0.23 4.06
CA ILE A 37 4.73 0.82 3.22
C ILE A 37 3.42 1.20 3.89
N CYS A 38 3.32 2.45 4.37
CA CYS A 38 2.13 2.93 5.08
C CYS A 38 1.21 3.76 4.17
N ILE A 39 -0.09 3.48 4.23
CA ILE A 39 -1.18 4.27 3.63
C ILE A 39 -2.08 4.73 4.79
N PRO A 40 -1.72 5.86 5.45
CA PRO A 40 -2.40 6.31 6.66
C PRO A 40 -3.77 6.95 6.38
N ASP A 41 -4.03 7.37 5.14
CA ASP A 41 -5.33 7.90 4.76
C ASP A 41 -6.38 6.76 4.79
N VAL A 42 -7.40 6.94 5.61
CA VAL A 42 -8.43 5.94 5.89
C VAL A 42 -9.41 5.77 4.73
N ASP A 43 -9.56 6.80 3.90
CA ASP A 43 -10.45 6.80 2.74
C ASP A 43 -9.77 6.18 1.51
N VAL A 44 -8.44 6.04 1.55
CA VAL A 44 -7.64 5.41 0.48
C VAL A 44 -7.57 3.90 0.67
N VAL A 45 -7.90 3.17 -0.39
CA VAL A 45 -7.80 1.70 -0.46
C VAL A 45 -6.75 1.31 -1.51
N MET A 46 -6.06 0.21 -1.24
CA MET A 46 -5.11 -0.41 -2.15
C MET A 46 -5.62 -1.77 -2.60
N LEU A 47 -5.59 -2.04 -3.90
CA LEU A 47 -5.74 -3.38 -4.45
C LEU A 47 -4.36 -4.03 -4.59
N ASN A 48 -4.09 -5.08 -3.81
CA ASN A 48 -2.99 -6.00 -4.08
C ASN A 48 -3.41 -7.02 -5.15
N ILE A 49 -2.64 -7.12 -6.24
CA ILE A 49 -2.99 -8.01 -7.36
C ILE A 49 -2.34 -9.39 -7.27
N ASP A 50 -1.35 -9.59 -6.41
CA ASP A 50 -0.70 -10.89 -6.17
C ASP A 50 -0.25 -11.60 -7.47
N MET A 51 0.39 -10.87 -8.40
CA MET A 51 0.75 -11.43 -9.71
C MET A 51 1.75 -12.58 -9.58
N GLY A 52 2.71 -12.45 -8.67
CA GLY A 52 3.73 -13.47 -8.40
C GLY A 52 3.17 -14.81 -7.95
N ASN A 53 1.91 -14.85 -7.48
CA ASN A 53 1.19 -16.05 -7.12
C ASN A 53 -0.02 -16.29 -8.03
N ASN A 54 0.09 -15.91 -9.31
CA ASN A 54 -0.92 -16.12 -10.35
C ASN A 54 -2.30 -15.51 -10.01
N PHE A 55 -2.34 -14.36 -9.34
CA PHE A 55 -3.57 -13.67 -8.93
C PHE A 55 -4.43 -14.48 -7.96
N ALA A 56 -3.85 -15.45 -7.22
CA ALA A 56 -4.60 -16.33 -6.34
C ALA A 56 -5.22 -15.59 -5.13
N ASN A 57 -4.63 -14.46 -4.70
CA ASN A 57 -5.15 -13.66 -3.59
C ASN A 57 -5.24 -12.17 -3.93
N VAL A 58 -5.94 -11.84 -5.02
CA VAL A 58 -6.31 -10.44 -5.29
C VAL A 58 -7.17 -9.92 -4.13
N THR A 59 -6.71 -8.90 -3.42
CA THR A 59 -7.32 -8.45 -2.17
C THR A 59 -7.18 -6.95 -1.94
N GLU A 60 -8.11 -6.39 -1.18
CA GLU A 60 -8.06 -5.02 -0.64
C GLU A 60 -7.78 -5.02 0.87
N ASP A 61 -7.22 -6.11 1.41
CA ASP A 61 -6.81 -6.17 2.82
C ASP A 61 -5.72 -5.13 3.11
N MET A 62 -6.08 -4.14 3.93
CA MET A 62 -5.21 -3.02 4.28
C MET A 62 -4.43 -3.25 5.57
N LYS A 63 -4.60 -4.39 6.27
CA LYS A 63 -4.06 -4.58 7.63
C LYS A 63 -2.57 -4.22 7.75
N SER A 64 -1.74 -4.70 6.82
CA SER A 64 -0.29 -4.44 6.81
C SER A 64 0.10 -3.04 6.34
N HIS A 65 -0.85 -2.23 5.86
CA HIS A 65 -0.62 -0.89 5.32
C HIS A 65 -1.27 0.23 6.16
N ARG A 66 -2.12 -0.12 7.14
CA ARG A 66 -2.71 0.84 8.10
C ARG A 66 -1.73 1.20 9.22
N CYS A 67 -0.63 1.85 8.82
CA CYS A 67 0.40 2.38 9.70
C CYS A 67 0.73 3.84 9.35
N SER A 68 1.66 4.45 10.09
CA SER A 68 2.22 5.76 9.76
C SER A 68 3.69 5.80 10.19
N HIS A 69 4.55 6.37 9.34
CA HIS A 69 5.92 6.70 9.72
C HIS A 69 5.97 8.03 10.48
N GLU A 70 7.07 8.25 11.19
CA GLU A 70 7.38 9.57 11.74
C GLU A 70 7.62 10.57 10.61
N LYS A 71 7.04 11.77 10.74
CA LYS A 71 7.24 12.82 9.74
C LYS A 71 8.63 13.43 9.92
N LEU A 72 9.33 13.62 8.80
CA LEU A 72 10.60 14.36 8.80
C LEU A 72 10.40 15.80 9.27
N ALA A 73 11.46 16.39 9.81
CA ALA A 73 11.47 17.80 10.17
C ALA A 73 11.12 18.67 8.94
N PRO A 74 10.35 19.75 9.13
CA PRO A 74 9.98 20.64 8.04
C PRO A 74 11.22 21.30 7.43
N VAL A 75 11.19 21.48 6.10
CA VAL A 75 12.21 22.23 5.38
C VAL A 75 11.82 23.72 5.31
N SER A 76 12.76 24.61 5.58
CA SER A 76 12.58 26.05 5.37
C SER A 76 12.79 26.35 3.89
N LEU A 77 11.81 26.97 3.23
CA LEU A 77 11.95 27.46 1.87
C LEU A 77 12.21 28.96 1.93
N ASP A 78 13.41 29.39 1.52
CA ASP A 78 13.67 30.79 1.25
C ASP A 78 12.95 31.15 -0.06
N LEU A 79 11.72 31.64 0.06
CA LEU A 79 11.01 32.22 -1.06
C LEU A 79 11.77 33.49 -1.46
N ALA A 80 12.52 33.43 -2.55
CA ALA A 80 13.11 34.63 -3.15
C ALA A 80 11.97 35.61 -3.46
N GLY A 81 11.99 36.75 -2.78
CA GLY A 81 11.02 37.84 -2.93
C GLY A 81 11.13 38.59 -4.24
#